data_AF-A0A358C8D5-F1
#
_entry.id   AF-A0A358C8D5-F1
#
_cell.length_a   1.000
_cell.length_b   1.000
_cell.length_c   1.000
_cell.angle_alpha   90.00
_cell.angle_beta   90.00
_cell.angle_gamma   90.00
#
_symmetry.space_group_name_H-M   'P 1'
#
loop_
_entity.id
_entity.type
_entity.pdbx_description
1 polymer ?
#
loop_
_entity_poly.entity_id
_entity_poly.type
_entity_poly.pdbx_seq_one_letter_code
_entity_poly.pdbx_strand_id
1 'polypeptide(L)'
;MKIVLAALVSALLSFSACAADSACLTTAAEKKLSGAAKHSFVKKCVRDRCEAGAAEKKLAGAVKNSFTKKCLAEGLEPFCTEQAASKKLAGAAKSSYMKKCQSGN
;
A
#
# COMPACT_ATOMS: atom_id res chain seq x y z
N MET A 1 -13.04 -19.20 23.58
CA MET A 1 -11.60 -18.88 23.81
C MET A 1 -10.76 -18.89 22.54
N LYS A 2 -10.99 -19.80 21.57
CA LYS A 2 -10.31 -19.79 20.25
C LYS A 2 -10.61 -18.55 19.38
N ILE A 3 -11.79 -17.96 19.55
CA ILE A 3 -12.26 -16.79 18.80
C ILE A 3 -11.58 -15.49 19.28
N VAL A 4 -11.25 -15.41 20.58
CA VAL A 4 -10.56 -14.25 21.18
C VAL A 4 -9.08 -14.23 20.80
N LEU A 5 -8.44 -15.41 20.69
CA LEU A 5 -7.06 -15.52 20.22
C LEU A 5 -6.89 -15.12 18.74
N ALA A 6 -7.88 -15.44 17.89
CA ALA A 6 -7.87 -15.07 16.47
C ALA A 6 -8.03 -13.56 16.24
N ALA A 7 -8.82 -12.87 17.08
CA ALA A 7 -9.01 -11.43 17.00
C ALA A 7 -7.75 -10.65 17.41
N LEU A 8 -7.01 -11.12 18.41
CA LEU A 8 -5.77 -10.49 18.88
C LEU A 8 -4.61 -10.62 17.87
N VAL A 9 -4.46 -11.76 17.20
CA VAL A 9 -3.43 -11.95 16.15
C VAL A 9 -3.68 -11.05 14.93
N SER A 10 -4.94 -10.75 14.61
CA SER A 10 -5.26 -9.83 13.50
C SER A 10 -4.92 -8.37 13.80
N ALA A 11 -4.80 -7.99 15.08
CA ALA A 11 -4.44 -6.62 15.49
C ALA A 11 -2.92 -6.38 15.50
N LEU A 12 -2.12 -7.41 15.79
CA LEU A 12 -0.65 -7.32 15.87
C LEU A 12 0.05 -7.24 14.50
N LEU A 13 -0.61 -7.65 13.41
CA LEU A 13 -0.06 -7.58 12.06
C LEU A 13 -0.23 -6.21 11.40
N SER A 14 -1.10 -5.36 11.94
CA SER A 14 -1.42 -4.03 11.38
C SER A 14 -0.41 -2.94 11.75
N PHE A 15 0.43 -3.16 12.77
CA PHE A 15 1.32 -2.11 13.29
C PHE A 15 2.63 -1.93 12.50
N SER A 16 3.00 -2.87 11.62
CA SER A 16 4.26 -2.78 10.83
C SER A 16 4.08 -2.36 9.36
N ALA A 17 2.85 -2.13 8.89
CA ALA A 17 2.60 -1.78 7.48
C ALA A 17 2.76 -0.28 7.17
N CYS A 18 2.68 0.61 8.17
CA CYS A 18 2.75 2.07 7.98
C CYS A 18 4.13 2.62 7.57
N ALA A 19 5.20 1.84 7.67
CA ALA A 19 6.56 2.35 7.42
C ALA A 19 6.98 2.26 5.94
N ALA A 20 6.32 1.43 5.13
CA ALA A 20 6.72 1.22 3.73
C ALA A 20 6.29 2.37 2.81
N ASP A 21 5.14 2.98 3.11
CA ASP A 21 4.51 3.99 2.28
C ASP A 21 5.30 5.32 2.21
N SER A 22 5.61 5.88 3.38
CA SER A 22 6.26 7.19 3.49
C SER A 22 7.68 7.18 2.94
N ALA A 23 8.41 6.08 3.10
CA ALA A 23 9.76 5.90 2.56
C ALA A 23 9.76 5.87 1.02
N CYS A 24 8.79 5.18 0.41
CA CYS A 24 8.67 5.12 -1.04
C CYS A 24 8.30 6.48 -1.65
N LEU A 25 7.40 7.22 -0.99
CA LEU A 25 7.03 8.57 -1.40
C LEU A 25 8.17 9.58 -1.25
N THR A 26 8.91 9.51 -0.13
CA THR A 26 10.08 10.36 0.13
C THR A 26 11.17 10.11 -0.91
N THR A 27 11.50 8.84 -1.18
CA THR A 27 12.49 8.48 -2.21
C THR A 27 12.05 8.98 -3.59
N ALA A 28 10.76 8.89 -3.91
CA ALA A 28 10.24 9.39 -5.17
C ALA A 28 10.39 10.92 -5.28
N ALA A 29 10.15 11.65 -4.19
CA ALA A 29 10.33 13.10 -4.11
C ALA A 29 11.80 13.51 -4.21
N GLU A 30 12.72 12.80 -3.55
CA GLU A 30 14.16 13.06 -3.63
C GLU A 30 14.72 12.85 -5.05
N LYS A 31 14.20 11.84 -5.76
CA LYS A 31 14.50 11.60 -7.18
C LYS A 31 13.78 12.60 -8.12
N LYS A 32 13.02 13.55 -7.58
CA LYS A 32 12.19 14.53 -8.31
C LYS A 32 11.26 13.87 -9.34
N LEU A 33 10.81 12.65 -9.06
CA LEU A 33 9.87 11.94 -9.93
C LEU A 33 8.51 12.61 -9.86
N SER A 34 7.95 12.92 -11.02
CA SER A 34 6.64 13.57 -11.15
C SER A 34 5.70 12.75 -12.05
N GLY A 35 4.40 12.96 -11.90
CA GLY A 35 3.39 12.35 -12.76
C GLY A 35 3.45 10.82 -12.83
N ALA A 36 3.39 10.27 -14.05
CA ALA A 36 3.40 8.82 -14.28
C ALA A 36 4.68 8.12 -13.78
N ALA A 37 5.80 8.84 -13.74
CA ALA A 37 7.07 8.31 -13.25
C ALA A 37 7.05 8.14 -11.72
N LYS A 38 6.52 9.12 -10.97
CA LYS A 38 6.27 9.00 -9.52
C LYS A 38 5.36 7.81 -9.23
N HIS A 39 4.27 7.68 -9.99
CA HIS A 39 3.30 6.60 -9.84
C HIS A 39 3.92 5.21 -10.03
N SER A 40 4.68 5.02 -11.12
CA SER A 40 5.32 3.73 -11.42
C SER A 40 6.40 3.38 -10.40
N PHE A 41 7.17 4.38 -9.95
CA PHE A 41 8.20 4.20 -8.93
C PHE A 41 7.60 3.82 -7.58
N VAL A 42 6.65 4.59 -7.06
CA VAL A 42 6.03 4.32 -5.76
C VAL A 42 5.35 2.95 -5.80
N LYS A 43 4.59 2.63 -6.85
CA LYS A 43 3.96 1.31 -7.01
C LYS A 43 4.96 0.17 -6.96
N LYS A 44 6.10 0.30 -7.65
CA LYS A 44 7.16 -0.72 -7.64
C LYS A 44 7.82 -0.82 -6.27
N CYS A 45 8.17 0.32 -5.67
CA CYS A 45 8.79 0.37 -4.34
C CYS A 45 7.91 -0.28 -3.26
N VAL A 46 6.62 0.06 -3.22
CA VAL A 46 5.67 -0.51 -2.26
C VAL A 46 5.52 -2.01 -2.50
N ARG A 47 5.42 -2.46 -3.75
CA ARG A 47 5.38 -3.88 -4.09
C ARG A 47 6.61 -4.62 -3.57
N ASP A 48 7.81 -4.13 -3.90
CA ASP A 48 9.06 -4.79 -3.51
C ASP A 48 9.18 -4.86 -1.97
N ARG A 49 8.74 -3.82 -1.25
CA ARG A 49 8.67 -3.81 0.22
C ARG A 49 7.65 -4.79 0.78
N CYS A 50 6.47 -4.89 0.17
CA CYS A 50 5.43 -5.83 0.57
C CYS A 50 5.87 -7.29 0.33
N GLU A 51 6.57 -7.55 -0.78
CA GLU A 51 7.14 -8.88 -1.06
C GLU A 51 8.27 -9.24 -0.11
N ALA A 52 9.18 -8.29 0.17
CA ALA A 52 10.24 -8.46 1.17
C ALA A 52 9.67 -8.69 2.57
N GLY A 53 8.70 -7.88 3.01
CA GLY A 53 8.03 -8.05 4.30
C GLY A 53 7.29 -9.38 4.42
N ALA A 54 6.73 -9.89 3.33
CA ALA A 54 6.13 -11.22 3.30
C ALA A 54 7.17 -12.33 3.40
N ALA A 55 8.32 -12.17 2.75
CA ALA A 55 9.45 -13.11 2.80
C ALA A 55 10.10 -13.16 4.19
N GLU A 56 10.34 -12.00 4.81
CA GLU A 56 10.86 -11.85 6.18
C GLU A 56 9.95 -12.55 7.20
N LYS A 57 8.64 -12.39 7.05
CA LYS A 57 7.64 -13.06 7.89
C LYS A 57 7.41 -14.53 7.52
N LYS A 58 8.17 -15.07 6.55
CA LYS A 58 8.04 -16.44 6.01
C LYS A 58 6.59 -16.79 5.64
N LEU A 59 5.83 -15.80 5.16
CA LEU A 59 4.45 -16.02 4.73
C LEU A 59 4.48 -16.79 3.40
N ALA A 60 3.76 -17.91 3.35
CA ALA A 60 3.66 -18.76 2.17
C ALA A 60 2.21 -18.92 1.72
N GLY A 61 2.03 -19.33 0.47
CA GLY A 61 0.72 -19.64 -0.10
C GLY A 61 -0.30 -18.50 0.00
N ALA A 62 -1.53 -18.84 0.42
CA ALA A 62 -2.63 -17.89 0.52
C ALA A 62 -2.36 -16.73 1.50
N VAL A 63 -1.56 -16.95 2.53
CA VAL A 63 -1.24 -15.92 3.54
C VAL A 63 -0.32 -14.85 2.94
N LYS A 64 0.66 -15.26 2.12
CA LYS A 64 1.51 -14.33 1.35
C LYS A 64 0.66 -13.46 0.43
N ASN A 65 -0.25 -14.09 -0.34
CA ASN A 65 -1.07 -13.36 -1.31
C ASN A 65 -2.01 -12.35 -0.64
N SER A 66 -2.64 -12.72 0.47
CA SER A 66 -3.50 -11.81 1.23
C SER A 66 -2.69 -10.67 1.86
N PHE A 67 -1.52 -10.96 2.41
CA PHE A 67 -0.62 -9.96 2.98
C PHE A 67 -0.15 -8.97 1.92
N THR A 68 0.39 -9.45 0.80
CA THR A 68 0.89 -8.57 -0.27
C THR A 68 -0.23 -7.74 -0.86
N LYS A 69 -1.43 -8.30 -1.09
CA LYS A 69 -2.60 -7.53 -1.57
C LYS A 69 -3.00 -6.43 -0.59
N LYS A 70 -3.06 -6.74 0.71
CA LYS A 70 -3.42 -5.77 1.75
C LYS A 70 -2.35 -4.68 1.87
N CYS A 71 -1.08 -5.09 1.95
CA CYS A 71 0.07 -4.20 2.02
C CYS A 71 0.16 -3.26 0.81
N LEU A 72 -0.13 -3.74 -0.41
CA LEU A 72 -0.18 -2.89 -1.60
C LEU A 72 -1.34 -1.88 -1.53
N ALA A 73 -2.52 -2.29 -1.08
CA ALA A 73 -3.66 -1.39 -0.98
C ALA A 73 -3.40 -0.27 0.04
N GLU A 74 -2.88 -0.63 1.21
CA GLU A 74 -2.56 0.31 2.29
C GLU A 74 -1.35 1.18 1.94
N GLY A 75 -0.30 0.59 1.36
CA GLY A 75 0.94 1.27 1.01
C GLY A 75 0.88 2.12 -0.27
N LEU A 76 -0.21 2.05 -1.05
CA LEU A 76 -0.49 3.02 -2.12
C LEU A 76 -1.56 4.02 -1.70
N GLU A 77 -2.26 3.80 -0.59
CA GLU A 77 -3.39 4.63 -0.18
C GLU A 77 -3.02 6.12 -0.14
N PRO A 78 -2.06 6.59 0.68
CA PRO A 78 -1.83 8.03 0.83
C PRO A 78 -1.26 8.67 -0.43
N PHE A 79 -0.48 7.95 -1.25
CA PHE A 79 -0.10 8.42 -2.59
C PHE A 79 -1.34 8.66 -3.48
N CYS A 80 -2.26 7.70 -3.50
CA CYS A 80 -3.50 7.81 -4.26
C CYS A 80 -4.43 8.90 -3.69
N THR A 81 -4.43 9.12 -2.37
CA THR A 81 -5.23 10.16 -1.71
C THR A 81 -4.69 11.55 -2.01
N GLU A 82 -3.36 11.72 -2.00
CA GLU A 82 -2.67 12.95 -2.37
C GLU A 82 -2.93 13.29 -3.85
N GLN A 83 -2.80 12.31 -4.75
CA GLN A 83 -3.08 12.52 -6.17
C GLN A 83 -4.55 12.86 -6.43
N ALA A 84 -5.47 12.22 -5.71
CA ALA A 84 -6.89 12.55 -5.79
C ALA A 84 -7.18 13.98 -5.30
N ALA A 85 -6.53 14.40 -4.21
CA ALA A 85 -6.65 15.75 -3.67
C ALA A 85 -6.08 16.81 -4.63
N SER A 86 -4.92 16.53 -5.25
CA SER A 86 -4.32 17.39 -6.28
C SER A 86 -5.26 17.58 -7.48
N LYS A 87 -5.99 16.52 -7.87
CA LYS A 87 -7.01 16.55 -8.91
C LYS A 87 -8.37 17.10 -8.44
N LYS A 88 -8.49 17.53 -7.18
CA LYS A 88 -9.74 18.00 -6.54
C LYS A 88 -10.90 17.01 -6.69
N LEU A 89 -10.61 15.71 -6.70
CA LEU A 89 -11.62 14.66 -6.81
C LEU A 89 -12.36 14.50 -5.48
N ALA A 90 -13.68 14.49 -5.53
CA ALA A 90 -14.55 14.27 -4.36
C ALA A 90 -15.61 13.20 -4.67
N GLY A 91 -16.26 12.69 -3.62
CA GLY A 91 -17.36 11.72 -3.74
C GLY A 91 -17.00 10.48 -4.55
N ALA A 92 -17.91 10.08 -5.45
CA ALA A 92 -17.74 8.89 -6.30
C ALA A 92 -16.50 8.96 -7.22
N ALA A 93 -16.10 10.16 -7.65
CA ALA A 93 -14.92 10.33 -8.51
C ALA A 93 -13.62 9.99 -7.76
N LYS A 94 -13.53 10.37 -6.48
CA LYS A 94 -12.39 10.01 -5.63
C LYS A 94 -12.30 8.50 -5.43
N SER A 95 -13.41 7.82 -5.12
CA SER A 95 -13.39 6.38 -4.87
C SER A 95 -13.04 5.56 -6.12
N SER A 96 -13.53 5.98 -7.29
CA SER A 96 -13.18 5.36 -8.58
C SER A 96 -11.69 5.57 -8.91
N TYR A 97 -11.17 6.77 -8.69
CA TYR A 97 -9.75 7.05 -8.88
C TYR A 97 -8.87 6.23 -7.94
N MET A 98 -9.21 6.13 -6.65
CA MET A 98 -8.41 5.35 -5.70
C MET A 98 -8.37 3.86 -6.06
N LYS A 99 -9.50 3.26 -6.48
CA LYS A 99 -9.51 1.87 -6.99
C LYS A 99 -8.60 1.68 -8.20
N LYS A 100 -8.64 2.61 -9.16
CA LYS A 100 -7.76 2.58 -10.35
C LYS A 100 -6.30 2.79 -9.98
N CYS A 101 -6.00 3.74 -9.11
CA CYS A 101 -4.65 4.05 -8.65
C CYS A 101 -4.01 2.87 -7.91
N GLN A 102 -4.74 2.21 -7.01
CA GLN A 102 -4.27 1.01 -6.30
C GLN A 102 -4.13 -0.22 -7.22
N SER A 103 -5.01 -0.36 -8.23
CA SER A 103 -4.89 -1.40 -9.26
C SER A 103 -3.80 -1.08 -10.30
N GLY A 104 -3.43 0.20 -10.42
CA GLY A 104 -2.56 0.84 -11.41
C GLY A 104 -2.94 0.56 -12.85
N ASN A 105 -4.18 0.94 -13.17
CA ASN A 105 -4.73 1.05 -14.51
C ASN A 105 -5.16 2.49 -14.79
#